data_AF-A0A3A4ZZJ9-F1
#
_entry.id   AF-A0A3A4ZZJ9-F1
#
_cell.length_a   1.000
_cell.length_b   1.000
_cell.length_c   1.000
_cell.angle_alpha   90.00
_cell.angle_beta   90.00
_cell.angle_gamma   90.00
#
_symmetry.space_group_name_H-M   'P 1'
#
loop_
_entity.id
_entity.type
_entity.pdbx_description
1 polymer ?
#
loop_
_entity_poly.entity_id
_entity_poly.type
_entity_poly.pdbx_seq_one_letter_code
_entity_poly.pdbx_strand_id
1 'polypeptide(L)'
;MIKKGKVFLLAVVLLLAFAQVAFPALTAVGPTNPANGFPFWFRSSTGQNVTLSVPPNAVSIPDPVIPGNAFSAQIGFGSEAMYWHSTAIIDPLPTGGGQALLVLALEAAFGGGDAAPNDQIVFARVRVRIDTPVAGTYTVTHPYGTNTFTVDPADVGTRAINFTSDVGIGAPGDFSGALNGQIDPFLVQAGFEANPNFFGDAGTLTTVTGSPTGNNFFRVEGPPGFVAAQTDQFVTGGEKFAGTPFTIGRTTYTKDAVNGAFAEVFVTEPAPITPGVQISARVRPAPGARLTRSGLGFFGRFPFDGVVPDQVVVTGRINGAQNTVLKQTIVDVVTITKAQYSVGTQTLTIAAVSSDSVGPLTLRAFGWPQATQAGQLLNAGGADTVFAGVPIAPASVEVRSSMGGSSTLAVTVLP
;
A
#
# COMPACT_ATOMS: atom_id res chain seq x y z
N MET A 1 -43.75 36.12 -51.66
CA MET A 1 -42.33 35.82 -51.33
C MET A 1 -42.29 34.80 -50.20
N ILE A 2 -41.97 33.55 -50.53
CA ILE A 2 -41.99 32.39 -49.63
C ILE A 2 -40.67 32.37 -48.83
N LYS A 3 -40.73 32.52 -47.50
CA LYS A 3 -39.59 32.27 -46.60
C LYS A 3 -39.72 30.86 -46.04
N LYS A 4 -38.77 29.99 -46.40
CA LYS A 4 -38.61 28.63 -45.87
C LYS A 4 -38.15 28.69 -44.41
N GLY A 5 -38.96 28.19 -43.48
CA GLY A 5 -38.56 27.92 -42.10
C GLY A 5 -37.83 26.59 -42.01
N LYS A 6 -36.58 26.60 -41.54
CA LYS A 6 -35.80 25.38 -41.26
C LYS A 6 -36.23 24.83 -39.90
N VAL A 7 -36.74 23.61 -39.86
CA VAL A 7 -36.97 22.85 -38.62
C VAL A 7 -35.62 22.30 -38.16
N PHE A 8 -35.14 22.73 -36.99
CA PHE A 8 -33.99 22.13 -36.32
C PHE A 8 -34.50 20.99 -35.45
N LEU A 9 -34.12 19.75 -35.79
CA LEU A 9 -34.38 18.56 -34.98
C LEU A 9 -33.37 18.58 -33.82
N LEU A 10 -33.84 18.82 -32.59
CA LEU A 10 -33.01 18.76 -31.39
C LEU A 10 -32.86 17.29 -30.99
N ALA A 11 -31.72 16.67 -31.30
CA ALA A 11 -31.39 15.35 -30.80
C ALA A 11 -31.04 15.45 -29.31
N VAL A 12 -31.95 14.98 -28.45
CA VAL A 12 -31.67 14.78 -27.02
C VAL A 12 -30.80 13.53 -26.91
N VAL A 13 -29.49 13.73 -26.79
CA VAL A 13 -28.55 12.66 -26.39
C VAL A 13 -28.71 12.48 -24.88
N LEU A 14 -29.46 11.46 -24.49
CA LEU A 14 -29.54 11.01 -23.11
C LEU A 14 -28.21 10.36 -22.74
N LEU A 15 -27.28 11.13 -22.16
CA LEU A 15 -26.10 10.56 -21.49
C LEU A 15 -26.59 9.78 -20.26
N LEU A 16 -26.72 8.47 -20.40
CA LEU A 16 -26.75 7.56 -19.27
C LEU A 16 -25.35 7.57 -18.64
N ALA A 17 -25.16 8.41 -17.63
CA ALA A 17 -24.02 8.31 -16.73
C ALA A 17 -24.15 6.95 -16.01
N PHE A 18 -23.37 5.95 -16.45
CA PHE A 18 -23.10 4.80 -15.60
C PHE A 18 -22.39 5.35 -14.36
N ALA A 19 -23.08 5.37 -13.22
CA ALA A 19 -22.40 5.49 -11.95
C ALA A 19 -21.43 4.31 -11.88
N GLN A 20 -20.13 4.59 -12.02
CA GLN A 20 -19.12 3.62 -11.58
C GLN A 20 -19.41 3.42 -10.09
N VAL A 21 -19.94 2.25 -9.74
CA VAL A 21 -19.99 1.84 -8.35
C VAL A 21 -18.54 1.83 -7.90
N ALA A 22 -18.16 2.80 -7.07
CA ALA A 22 -16.86 2.77 -6.43
C ALA A 22 -16.83 1.47 -5.62
N PHE A 23 -16.07 0.48 -6.10
CA PHE A 23 -15.86 -0.73 -5.34
C PHE A 23 -15.19 -0.35 -4.03
N PRO A 24 -15.58 -0.95 -2.89
CA PRO A 24 -14.81 -0.82 -1.67
C PRO A 24 -13.37 -1.22 -1.98
N ALA A 25 -12.44 -0.40 -1.49
CA ALA A 25 -11.02 -0.57 -1.67
C ALA A 25 -10.41 -0.70 -0.27
N LEU A 26 -9.31 -1.46 -0.18
CA LEU A 26 -8.51 -1.47 1.04
C LEU A 26 -8.17 -0.02 1.42
N THR A 27 -8.31 0.30 2.70
CA THR A 27 -8.28 1.69 3.18
C THR A 27 -6.89 2.15 3.61
N ALA A 28 -6.00 1.21 3.93
CA ALA A 28 -4.64 1.52 4.34
C ALA A 28 -3.72 0.29 4.21
N VAL A 29 -2.43 0.58 4.08
CA VAL A 29 -1.34 -0.40 4.17
C VAL A 29 -0.45 -0.03 5.36
N GLY A 30 -0.01 -1.06 6.08
CA GLY A 30 0.88 -0.93 7.23
C GLY A 30 2.33 -0.70 6.84
N PRO A 31 3.20 -0.46 7.82
CA PRO A 31 4.62 -0.32 7.59
C PRO A 31 5.24 -1.64 7.12
N THR A 32 6.35 -1.56 6.40
CA THR A 32 7.11 -2.71 5.95
C THR A 32 7.72 -3.47 7.12
N ASN A 33 7.54 -4.78 7.14
CA ASN A 33 8.18 -5.67 8.10
C ASN A 33 9.65 -5.91 7.68
N PRO A 34 10.63 -5.53 8.52
CA PRO A 34 12.05 -5.69 8.18
C PRO A 34 12.49 -7.16 8.07
N ALA A 35 11.71 -8.11 8.58
CA ALA A 35 12.05 -9.53 8.50
C ALA A 35 11.87 -10.11 7.08
N ASN A 36 10.86 -9.63 6.34
CA ASN A 36 10.47 -10.20 5.04
C ASN A 36 10.32 -9.18 3.91
N GLY A 37 10.33 -7.88 4.20
CA GLY A 37 10.18 -6.82 3.20
C GLY A 37 8.75 -6.54 2.75
N PHE A 38 7.74 -7.19 3.32
CA PHE A 38 6.32 -6.98 3.01
C PHE A 38 5.59 -6.19 4.12
N PRO A 39 4.47 -5.51 3.85
CA PRO A 39 3.68 -4.82 4.88
C PRO A 39 3.25 -5.73 6.03
N PHE A 40 3.29 -5.22 7.27
CA PHE A 40 2.71 -5.92 8.42
C PHE A 40 1.22 -6.18 8.27
N TRP A 41 0.49 -5.30 7.60
CA TRP A 41 -0.94 -5.48 7.40
C TRP A 41 -1.50 -4.69 6.22
N PHE A 42 -2.65 -5.11 5.73
CA PHE A 42 -3.58 -4.32 4.92
C PHE A 42 -4.90 -4.18 5.65
N ARG A 43 -5.55 -3.02 5.53
CA ARG A 43 -6.80 -2.72 6.22
C ARG A 43 -7.98 -2.72 5.26
N SER A 44 -8.99 -3.51 5.58
CA SER A 44 -10.28 -3.51 4.90
C SER A 44 -11.11 -2.29 5.29
N SER A 45 -12.04 -1.87 4.42
CA SER A 45 -13.06 -0.85 4.74
C SER A 45 -13.94 -1.21 5.94
N THR A 46 -14.04 -2.50 6.28
CA THR A 46 -14.73 -3.00 7.48
C THR A 46 -13.93 -2.80 8.78
N GLY A 47 -12.70 -2.30 8.69
CA GLY A 47 -11.80 -2.11 9.83
C GLY A 47 -11.06 -3.37 10.28
N GLN A 48 -11.26 -4.52 9.62
CA GLN A 48 -10.42 -5.70 9.80
C GLN A 48 -9.05 -5.48 9.14
N ASN A 49 -8.00 -6.03 9.75
CA ASN A 49 -6.65 -5.99 9.19
C ASN A 49 -6.20 -7.42 8.87
N VAL A 50 -5.63 -7.62 7.70
CA VAL A 50 -5.00 -8.89 7.29
C VAL A 50 -3.49 -8.75 7.36
N THR A 51 -2.78 -9.80 7.78
CA THR A 51 -1.31 -9.90 7.74
C THR A 51 -0.87 -10.98 6.77
N LEU A 52 0.37 -10.90 6.29
CA LEU A 52 0.94 -11.94 5.45
C LEU A 52 1.03 -13.23 6.28
N SER A 53 0.37 -14.29 5.83
CA SER A 53 0.45 -15.58 6.50
C SER A 53 1.66 -16.34 5.99
N VAL A 54 2.55 -16.70 6.91
CA VAL A 54 3.77 -17.47 6.62
C VAL A 54 3.84 -18.73 7.51
N PRO A 55 4.53 -19.80 7.06
CA PRO A 55 4.66 -21.03 7.84
C PRO A 55 5.33 -20.75 9.20
N PRO A 56 4.98 -21.50 10.26
CA PRO A 56 4.16 -22.71 10.28
C PRO A 56 2.65 -22.46 10.50
N ASN A 57 2.11 -21.30 10.10
CA ASN A 57 0.68 -21.02 10.29
C ASN A 57 -0.20 -21.96 9.44
N ALA A 58 -1.26 -22.52 10.03
CA ALA A 58 -2.13 -23.53 9.43
C ALA A 58 -2.89 -23.01 8.19
N VAL A 59 -3.11 -21.70 8.06
CA VAL A 59 -3.82 -21.11 6.91
C VAL A 59 -2.88 -20.59 5.83
N SER A 60 -1.56 -20.75 6.02
CA SER A 60 -0.53 -20.34 5.07
C SER A 60 -0.48 -21.32 3.90
N ILE A 61 -0.60 -20.78 2.69
CA ILE A 61 -0.45 -21.53 1.43
C ILE A 61 0.63 -20.94 0.50
N PRO A 62 1.84 -20.62 1.01
CA PRO A 62 2.87 -20.04 0.19
C PRO A 62 3.56 -21.09 -0.70
N ASP A 63 4.30 -20.61 -1.69
CA ASP A 63 5.25 -21.45 -2.42
C ASP A 63 6.33 -22.01 -1.47
N PRO A 64 6.81 -23.24 -1.73
CA PRO A 64 7.90 -23.80 -0.96
C PRO A 64 9.17 -22.96 -1.09
N VAL A 65 9.98 -22.97 -0.04
CA VAL A 65 11.31 -22.34 -0.05
C VAL A 65 12.12 -22.84 -1.26
N ILE A 66 12.66 -21.90 -2.03
CA ILE A 66 13.46 -22.17 -3.23
C ILE A 66 14.84 -22.69 -2.80
N PRO A 67 15.22 -23.93 -3.14
CA PRO A 67 16.53 -24.49 -2.76
C PRO A 67 17.69 -23.62 -3.27
N GLY A 68 18.60 -23.24 -2.37
CA GLY A 68 19.77 -22.41 -2.70
C GLY A 68 19.52 -20.90 -2.71
N ASN A 69 18.27 -20.44 -2.56
CA ASN A 69 17.95 -19.02 -2.43
C ASN A 69 17.96 -18.60 -0.94
N ALA A 70 18.97 -17.81 -0.55
CA ALA A 70 19.15 -17.38 0.84
C ALA A 70 18.01 -16.49 1.35
N PHE A 71 17.44 -15.64 0.49
CA PHE A 71 16.34 -14.75 0.88
C PHE A 71 15.04 -15.54 1.07
N SER A 72 14.74 -16.47 0.14
CA SER A 72 13.61 -17.41 0.28
C SER A 72 13.69 -18.22 1.58
N ALA A 73 14.89 -18.73 1.91
CA ALA A 73 15.11 -19.46 3.17
C ALA A 73 14.93 -18.56 4.41
N GLN A 74 15.32 -17.29 4.34
CA GLN A 74 15.13 -16.32 5.43
C GLN A 74 13.65 -16.03 5.69
N ILE A 75 12.88 -15.78 4.62
CA ILE A 75 11.46 -15.41 4.75
C ILE A 75 10.53 -16.61 4.92
N GLY A 76 11.02 -17.82 4.64
CA GLY A 76 10.30 -19.08 4.86
C GLY A 76 9.35 -19.46 3.71
N PHE A 77 9.43 -18.81 2.55
CA PHE A 77 8.64 -19.13 1.37
C PHE A 77 9.34 -18.79 0.05
N GLY A 78 8.84 -19.34 -1.05
CA GLY A 78 9.32 -19.14 -2.41
C GLY A 78 8.80 -17.86 -3.06
N SER A 79 8.30 -18.01 -4.28
CA SER A 79 7.92 -16.90 -5.15
C SER A 79 6.63 -16.19 -4.73
N GLU A 80 5.68 -16.91 -4.15
CA GLU A 80 4.37 -16.35 -3.77
C GLU A 80 3.99 -16.71 -2.33
N ALA A 81 3.26 -15.80 -1.68
CA ALA A 81 2.58 -16.03 -0.40
C ALA A 81 1.28 -15.21 -0.34
N MET A 82 0.38 -15.54 0.57
CA MET A 82 -0.96 -14.93 0.60
C MET A 82 -1.20 -14.16 1.90
N TYR A 83 -1.67 -12.92 1.76
CA TYR A 83 -2.34 -12.22 2.87
C TYR A 83 -3.72 -12.84 3.09
N TRP A 84 -4.47 -13.00 2.00
CA TRP A 84 -5.82 -13.56 2.00
C TRP A 84 -6.09 -14.23 0.64
N HIS A 85 -6.88 -15.30 0.65
CA HIS A 85 -7.37 -15.95 -0.55
C HIS A 85 -8.77 -16.53 -0.35
N SER A 86 -9.51 -16.62 -1.45
CA SER A 86 -10.76 -17.37 -1.53
C SER A 86 -10.94 -17.93 -2.94
N THR A 87 -11.06 -19.25 -3.03
CA THR A 87 -11.11 -19.98 -4.30
C THR A 87 -12.40 -20.77 -4.39
N ALA A 88 -13.09 -20.70 -5.53
CA ALA A 88 -14.26 -21.51 -5.83
C ALA A 88 -14.03 -22.31 -7.12
N ILE A 89 -14.52 -23.54 -7.12
CA ILE A 89 -14.45 -24.44 -8.27
C ILE A 89 -15.85 -25.00 -8.53
N ILE A 90 -16.28 -24.99 -9.78
CA ILE A 90 -17.42 -25.74 -10.28
C ILE A 90 -16.86 -26.82 -11.19
N ASP A 91 -16.84 -28.05 -10.68
CA ASP A 91 -16.36 -29.23 -11.40
C ASP A 91 -17.21 -30.45 -11.00
N PRO A 92 -17.89 -31.14 -11.94
CA PRO A 92 -17.95 -30.83 -13.37
C PRO A 92 -18.89 -29.68 -13.70
N LEU A 93 -18.66 -29.01 -14.83
CA LEU A 93 -19.63 -28.12 -15.45
C LEU A 93 -20.86 -28.91 -15.95
N PRO A 94 -22.10 -28.45 -15.72
CA PRO A 94 -23.31 -29.17 -16.09
C PRO A 94 -23.50 -29.40 -17.60
N THR A 95 -22.84 -28.57 -18.42
CA THR A 95 -23.01 -28.55 -19.88
C THR A 95 -22.28 -29.69 -20.62
N GLY A 96 -21.29 -30.35 -20.01
CA GLY A 96 -20.54 -31.38 -20.73
C GLY A 96 -19.19 -31.79 -20.13
N GLY A 97 -19.00 -31.66 -18.81
CA GLY A 97 -17.69 -31.85 -18.18
C GLY A 97 -16.77 -30.62 -18.34
N GLY A 98 -15.56 -30.70 -17.78
CA GLY A 98 -14.67 -29.55 -17.62
C GLY A 98 -15.01 -28.74 -16.35
N GLN A 99 -14.25 -27.67 -16.11
CA GLN A 99 -14.34 -26.91 -14.86
C GLN A 99 -14.46 -25.39 -15.07
N ALA A 100 -15.01 -24.72 -14.06
CA ALA A 100 -14.85 -23.29 -13.86
C ALA A 100 -14.11 -23.03 -12.53
N LEU A 101 -13.04 -22.25 -12.58
CA LEU A 101 -12.21 -21.86 -11.44
C LEU A 101 -12.25 -20.35 -11.27
N LEU A 102 -12.51 -19.93 -10.05
CA LEU A 102 -12.37 -18.56 -9.58
C LEU A 102 -11.29 -18.52 -8.48
N VAL A 103 -10.31 -17.64 -8.62
CA VAL A 103 -9.31 -17.34 -7.57
C VAL A 103 -9.38 -15.85 -7.25
N LEU A 104 -9.58 -15.55 -5.97
CA LEU A 104 -9.57 -14.21 -5.40
C LEU A 104 -8.45 -14.16 -4.36
N ALA A 105 -7.58 -13.15 -4.42
CA ALA A 105 -6.47 -13.08 -3.46
C ALA A 105 -5.96 -11.65 -3.23
N LEU A 106 -5.35 -11.45 -2.06
CA LEU A 106 -4.36 -10.40 -1.83
C LEU A 106 -3.02 -11.10 -1.66
N GLU A 107 -2.15 -10.94 -2.65
CA GLU A 107 -1.01 -11.83 -2.89
C GLU A 107 0.31 -11.07 -2.80
N ALA A 108 1.27 -11.66 -2.10
CA ALA A 108 2.65 -11.22 -2.02
C ALA A 108 3.50 -12.00 -3.02
N ALA A 109 4.30 -11.29 -3.81
CA ALA A 109 5.17 -11.90 -4.80
C ALA A 109 6.45 -11.06 -5.02
N PHE A 110 7.21 -11.43 -6.06
CA PHE A 110 8.44 -10.74 -6.47
C PHE A 110 8.37 -10.34 -7.94
N GLY A 111 8.77 -9.11 -8.26
CA GLY A 111 8.71 -8.56 -9.63
C GLY A 111 9.53 -9.36 -10.66
N GLY A 112 10.64 -9.95 -10.23
CA GLY A 112 11.52 -10.83 -11.00
C GLY A 112 11.15 -12.31 -10.96
N GLY A 113 10.06 -12.68 -10.27
CA GLY A 113 9.55 -14.05 -10.15
C GLY A 113 10.12 -14.83 -8.95
N ASP A 114 11.44 -14.88 -8.79
CA ASP A 114 12.06 -15.54 -7.63
C ASP A 114 12.19 -14.59 -6.44
N ALA A 115 12.16 -15.16 -5.23
CA ALA A 115 12.33 -14.39 -4.00
C ALA A 115 13.65 -13.59 -3.98
N ALA A 116 13.55 -12.26 -3.98
CA ALA A 116 14.69 -11.36 -3.95
C ALA A 116 14.48 -10.16 -3.01
N PRO A 117 15.51 -9.70 -2.29
CA PRO A 117 15.44 -8.47 -1.50
C PRO A 117 15.13 -7.26 -2.38
N ASN A 118 14.29 -6.35 -1.88
CA ASN A 118 13.86 -5.14 -2.58
C ASN A 118 13.09 -5.37 -3.90
N ASP A 119 12.58 -6.58 -4.12
CA ASP A 119 11.78 -6.94 -5.29
C ASP A 119 10.32 -7.27 -4.92
N GLN A 120 9.95 -7.01 -3.65
CA GLN A 120 8.63 -7.32 -3.10
C GLN A 120 7.53 -6.50 -3.77
N ILE A 121 6.47 -7.18 -4.21
CA ILE A 121 5.23 -6.57 -4.72
C ILE A 121 4.02 -7.21 -4.05
N VAL A 122 2.93 -6.45 -3.93
CA VAL A 122 1.64 -6.96 -3.47
C VAL A 122 0.56 -6.51 -4.42
N PHE A 123 -0.38 -7.40 -4.75
CA PHE A 123 -1.48 -7.08 -5.64
C PHE A 123 -2.77 -7.82 -5.24
N ALA A 124 -3.90 -7.22 -5.61
CA ALA A 124 -5.21 -7.81 -5.51
C ALA A 124 -5.52 -8.57 -6.81
N ARG A 125 -5.81 -9.86 -6.70
CA ARG A 125 -6.04 -10.77 -7.83
C ARG A 125 -7.51 -11.14 -7.96
N VAL A 126 -8.01 -11.08 -9.20
CA VAL A 126 -9.20 -11.80 -9.66
C VAL A 126 -8.79 -12.64 -10.86
N ARG A 127 -8.95 -13.95 -10.78
CA ARG A 127 -8.64 -14.88 -11.86
C ARG A 127 -9.83 -15.78 -12.14
N VAL A 128 -10.17 -15.91 -13.41
CA VAL A 128 -11.27 -16.73 -13.91
C VAL A 128 -10.73 -17.64 -15.00
N ARG A 129 -10.89 -18.95 -14.82
CA ARG A 129 -10.55 -19.96 -15.83
C ARG A 129 -11.75 -20.86 -16.07
N ILE A 130 -12.26 -20.93 -17.29
CA ILE A 130 -13.46 -21.71 -17.60
C ILE A 130 -13.24 -22.50 -18.88
N ASP A 131 -13.57 -23.79 -18.83
CA ASP A 131 -13.70 -24.63 -20.02
C ASP A 131 -15.06 -24.34 -20.66
N THR A 132 -15.09 -23.85 -21.90
CA THR A 132 -16.35 -23.47 -22.57
C THR A 132 -16.61 -24.35 -23.79
N PRO A 133 -17.64 -25.21 -23.77
CA PRO A 133 -17.92 -26.12 -24.88
C PRO A 133 -18.62 -25.45 -26.08
N VAL A 134 -19.08 -24.20 -25.92
CA VAL A 134 -19.86 -23.46 -26.91
C VAL A 134 -19.31 -22.04 -27.02
N ALA A 135 -19.31 -21.48 -28.23
CA ALA A 135 -18.92 -20.10 -28.45
C ALA A 135 -20.05 -19.12 -28.11
N GLY A 136 -19.70 -17.90 -27.73
CA GLY A 136 -20.63 -16.83 -27.42
C GLY A 136 -20.25 -16.05 -26.17
N THR A 137 -21.22 -15.32 -25.64
CA THR A 137 -21.00 -14.44 -24.49
C THR A 137 -21.27 -15.14 -23.17
N TYR A 138 -20.28 -15.10 -22.29
CA TYR A 138 -20.34 -15.62 -20.93
C TYR A 138 -20.35 -14.46 -19.94
N THR A 139 -21.22 -14.56 -18.93
CA THR A 139 -21.27 -13.64 -17.79
C THR A 139 -20.87 -14.39 -16.53
N VAL A 140 -19.83 -13.90 -15.87
CA VAL A 140 -19.28 -14.46 -14.64
C VAL A 140 -19.59 -13.51 -13.50
N THR A 141 -20.42 -13.95 -12.56
CA THR A 141 -20.74 -13.20 -11.34
C THR A 141 -20.00 -13.82 -10.16
N HIS A 142 -19.30 -12.99 -9.39
CA HIS A 142 -18.48 -13.41 -8.27
C HIS A 142 -18.57 -12.40 -7.12
N PRO A 143 -17.98 -12.68 -5.94
CA PRO A 143 -18.16 -11.83 -4.76
C PRO A 143 -17.80 -10.36 -4.92
N TYR A 144 -16.87 -10.03 -5.81
CA TYR A 144 -16.37 -8.66 -6.00
C TYR A 144 -16.85 -8.01 -7.30
N GLY A 145 -17.76 -8.63 -8.04
CA GLY A 145 -18.31 -8.02 -9.25
C GLY A 145 -18.75 -9.03 -10.31
N THR A 146 -18.79 -8.54 -11.54
CA THR A 146 -19.18 -9.31 -12.71
C THR A 146 -18.19 -9.04 -13.84
N ASN A 147 -17.75 -10.11 -14.52
CA ASN A 147 -16.98 -10.03 -15.75
C ASN A 147 -17.80 -10.62 -16.91
N THR A 148 -17.67 -10.03 -18.09
CA THR A 148 -18.27 -10.58 -19.32
C THR A 148 -17.16 -10.93 -20.30
N PHE A 149 -17.24 -12.13 -20.87
CA PHE A 149 -16.27 -12.66 -21.83
C PHE A 149 -16.98 -13.05 -23.12
N THR A 150 -16.31 -12.89 -24.25
CA THR A 150 -16.78 -13.44 -25.54
C THR A 150 -15.80 -14.51 -25.95
N VAL A 151 -16.30 -15.71 -26.23
CA VAL A 151 -15.51 -16.85 -26.73
C VAL A 151 -15.85 -17.06 -28.19
N ASP A 152 -14.83 -17.05 -29.04
CA ASP A 152 -15.00 -17.32 -30.47
C ASP A 152 -15.09 -18.83 -30.76
N PRO A 153 -15.74 -19.25 -31.86
CA PRO A 153 -15.84 -20.67 -32.25
C PRO A 153 -14.51 -21.41 -32.36
N ALA A 154 -13.41 -20.71 -32.64
CA ALA A 154 -12.08 -21.30 -32.73
C ALA A 154 -11.43 -21.57 -31.37
N ASP A 155 -11.91 -20.92 -30.30
CA ASP A 155 -11.28 -20.93 -28.98
C ASP A 155 -12.03 -21.80 -27.97
N VAL A 156 -13.15 -22.42 -28.36
CA VAL A 156 -13.92 -23.32 -27.49
C VAL A 156 -13.06 -24.49 -27.01
N GLY A 157 -13.33 -24.96 -25.79
CA GLY A 157 -12.60 -26.04 -25.15
C GLY A 157 -11.99 -25.61 -23.83
N THR A 158 -10.86 -26.24 -23.49
CA THR A 158 -10.20 -26.08 -22.19
C THR A 158 -9.64 -24.68 -22.01
N ARG A 159 -9.99 -24.01 -20.90
CA ARG A 159 -9.55 -22.65 -20.53
C ARG A 159 -9.74 -21.61 -21.65
N ALA A 160 -10.78 -21.78 -22.46
CA ALA A 160 -11.19 -20.79 -23.46
C ALA A 160 -11.39 -19.40 -22.83
N ILE A 161 -11.92 -19.34 -21.60
CA ILE A 161 -11.80 -18.16 -20.75
C ILE A 161 -10.58 -18.37 -19.85
N ASN A 162 -9.57 -17.50 -20.00
CA ASN A 162 -8.37 -17.48 -19.18
C ASN A 162 -8.01 -16.03 -18.82
N PHE A 163 -8.69 -15.50 -17.81
CA PHE A 163 -8.58 -14.12 -17.38
C PHE A 163 -7.83 -14.03 -16.04
N THR A 164 -6.95 -13.03 -15.92
CA THR A 164 -6.32 -12.62 -14.66
C THR A 164 -6.23 -11.11 -14.63
N SER A 165 -6.71 -10.52 -13.55
CA SER A 165 -6.52 -9.11 -13.21
C SER A 165 -5.76 -9.02 -11.91
N ASP A 166 -4.51 -8.59 -11.99
CA ASP A 166 -3.63 -8.32 -10.85
C ASP A 166 -3.46 -6.81 -10.70
N VAL A 167 -4.12 -6.22 -9.72
CA VAL A 167 -4.12 -4.77 -9.48
C VAL A 167 -3.22 -4.43 -8.31
N GLY A 168 -2.28 -3.52 -8.55
CA GLY A 168 -1.41 -2.96 -7.52
C GLY A 168 0.07 -3.25 -7.68
N ILE A 169 0.45 -3.95 -8.75
CA ILE A 169 1.85 -4.13 -9.15
C ILE A 169 2.44 -2.75 -9.49
N GLY A 170 3.14 -2.16 -8.53
CA GLY A 170 3.90 -0.92 -8.67
C GLY A 170 5.41 -1.19 -8.77
N ALA A 171 6.20 -0.14 -8.53
CA ALA A 171 7.63 -0.33 -8.30
C ALA A 171 7.84 -1.21 -7.04
N PRO A 172 8.84 -2.09 -7.00
CA PRO A 172 9.11 -2.89 -5.81
C PRO A 172 9.19 -2.06 -4.53
N GLY A 173 8.56 -2.54 -3.47
CA GLY A 173 8.44 -1.83 -2.18
C GLY A 173 7.31 -0.79 -2.12
N ASP A 174 6.67 -0.43 -3.24
CA ASP A 174 5.43 0.34 -3.23
C ASP A 174 4.21 -0.58 -3.14
N PHE A 175 3.69 -0.71 -1.92
CA PHE A 175 2.53 -1.55 -1.63
C PHE A 175 1.20 -0.80 -1.68
N SER A 176 1.22 0.51 -1.93
CA SER A 176 0.00 1.33 -1.98
C SER A 176 -0.85 1.00 -3.21
N GLY A 177 -0.24 0.47 -4.27
CA GLY A 177 -0.94 0.05 -5.48
C GLY A 177 -2.07 -0.96 -5.20
N ALA A 178 -1.86 -1.90 -4.26
CA ALA A 178 -2.85 -2.92 -3.91
C ALA A 178 -4.16 -2.34 -3.35
N LEU A 179 -4.13 -1.10 -2.83
CA LEU A 179 -5.32 -0.41 -2.35
C LEU A 179 -6.31 -0.07 -3.48
N ASN A 180 -5.87 -0.07 -4.74
CA ASN A 180 -6.74 0.20 -5.89
C ASN A 180 -7.45 -1.07 -6.41
N GLY A 181 -7.18 -2.23 -5.80
CA GLY A 181 -7.76 -3.51 -6.18
C GLY A 181 -9.21 -3.71 -5.73
N GLN A 182 -9.88 -4.70 -6.33
CA GLN A 182 -11.29 -5.01 -6.04
C GLN A 182 -11.50 -5.85 -4.77
N ILE A 183 -10.42 -6.31 -4.12
CA ILE A 183 -10.49 -7.22 -2.97
C ILE A 183 -10.69 -6.42 -1.69
N ASP A 184 -11.94 -6.06 -1.41
CA ASP A 184 -12.41 -5.52 -0.14
C ASP A 184 -13.96 -5.56 -0.09
N PRO A 185 -14.59 -5.93 1.05
CA PRO A 185 -14.01 -6.56 2.24
C PRO A 185 -13.53 -7.99 2.02
N PHE A 186 -12.65 -8.49 2.89
CA PHE A 186 -12.24 -9.90 2.88
C PHE A 186 -13.43 -10.82 3.17
N LEU A 187 -13.65 -11.83 2.31
CA LEU A 187 -14.67 -12.85 2.61
C LEU A 187 -14.25 -13.67 3.82
N VAL A 188 -15.24 -14.07 4.60
CA VAL A 188 -15.09 -14.86 5.81
C VAL A 188 -15.78 -16.20 5.62
N GLN A 189 -15.06 -17.29 5.91
CA GLN A 189 -15.62 -18.63 5.96
C GLN A 189 -16.72 -18.71 7.03
N ALA A 190 -17.83 -19.39 6.72
CA ALA A 190 -18.89 -19.62 7.69
C ALA A 190 -18.33 -20.27 8.98
N GLY A 191 -18.63 -19.67 10.13
CA GLY A 191 -18.11 -20.09 11.44
C GLY A 191 -16.82 -19.38 11.87
N PHE A 192 -16.21 -18.55 11.02
CA PHE A 192 -15.00 -17.78 11.33
C PHE A 192 -15.25 -16.28 11.60
N GLU A 193 -16.51 -15.84 11.62
CA GLU A 193 -16.88 -14.42 11.78
C GLU A 193 -16.35 -13.85 13.11
N ALA A 194 -16.49 -14.60 14.19
CA ALA A 194 -15.98 -14.23 15.52
C ALA A 194 -14.54 -14.72 15.80
N ASN A 195 -13.90 -15.42 14.85
CA ASN A 195 -12.55 -15.93 15.04
C ASN A 195 -11.55 -14.76 15.09
N PRO A 196 -10.71 -14.63 16.14
CA PRO A 196 -9.80 -13.49 16.27
C PRO A 196 -8.57 -13.58 15.35
N ASN A 197 -8.24 -14.77 14.83
CA ASN A 197 -6.96 -15.05 14.18
C ASN A 197 -7.09 -15.23 12.66
N PHE A 198 -8.22 -15.74 12.17
CA PHE A 198 -8.33 -16.21 10.80
C PHE A 198 -9.63 -15.80 10.12
N PHE A 199 -9.57 -15.65 8.79
CA PHE A 199 -10.75 -15.47 7.93
C PHE A 199 -11.37 -16.81 7.48
N GLY A 200 -10.61 -17.90 7.57
CA GLY A 200 -11.01 -19.26 7.22
C GLY A 200 -9.86 -20.23 7.50
N ASP A 201 -10.07 -21.52 7.28
CA ASP A 201 -9.09 -22.57 7.58
C ASP A 201 -8.19 -22.98 6.39
N ALA A 202 -8.39 -22.35 5.22
CA ALA A 202 -7.65 -22.62 3.98
C ALA A 202 -7.75 -24.07 3.44
N GLY A 203 -8.70 -24.88 3.92
CA GLY A 203 -8.81 -26.28 3.48
C GLY A 203 -10.24 -26.79 3.32
N THR A 204 -11.20 -26.25 4.07
CA THR A 204 -12.60 -26.68 4.06
C THR A 204 -13.36 -25.95 2.97
N LEU A 205 -13.98 -26.72 2.09
CA LEU A 205 -14.94 -26.22 1.13
C LEU A 205 -16.27 -25.91 1.84
N THR A 206 -16.64 -24.63 1.95
CA THR A 206 -17.88 -24.20 2.63
C THR A 206 -18.35 -22.82 2.16
N THR A 207 -19.51 -22.36 2.63
CA THR A 207 -20.05 -21.04 2.32
C THR A 207 -19.25 -19.91 2.95
N VAL A 208 -19.31 -18.72 2.32
CA VAL A 208 -18.66 -17.50 2.80
C VAL A 208 -19.64 -16.36 3.02
N THR A 209 -19.22 -15.34 3.76
CA THR A 209 -19.92 -14.05 3.90
C THR A 209 -18.96 -12.89 3.65
N GLY A 210 -19.48 -11.66 3.57
CA GLY A 210 -18.66 -10.44 3.45
C GLY A 210 -18.53 -9.87 2.05
N SER A 211 -19.17 -10.48 1.03
CA SER A 211 -19.19 -9.92 -0.33
C SER A 211 -19.74 -8.48 -0.35
N PRO A 212 -19.03 -7.53 -0.98
CA PRO A 212 -19.53 -6.15 -1.12
C PRO A 212 -20.71 -6.02 -2.09
N THR A 213 -20.90 -7.01 -2.97
CA THR A 213 -21.98 -7.02 -3.97
C THR A 213 -23.20 -7.83 -3.50
N GLY A 214 -23.14 -8.44 -2.31
CA GLY A 214 -24.13 -9.40 -1.82
C GLY A 214 -24.02 -10.80 -2.46
N ASN A 215 -23.12 -10.99 -3.42
CA ASN A 215 -22.90 -12.26 -4.11
C ASN A 215 -21.93 -13.13 -3.32
N ASN A 216 -22.40 -13.89 -2.33
CA ASN A 216 -21.56 -14.91 -1.66
C ASN A 216 -21.47 -16.23 -2.48
N PHE A 217 -21.40 -16.12 -3.80
CA PHE A 217 -21.38 -17.24 -4.73
C PHE A 217 -20.53 -16.91 -5.97
N PHE A 218 -20.13 -17.95 -6.69
CA PHE A 218 -19.54 -17.90 -8.03
C PHE A 218 -20.54 -18.50 -9.03
N ARG A 219 -20.95 -17.72 -10.02
CA ARG A 219 -21.89 -18.13 -11.08
C ARG A 219 -21.31 -17.87 -12.45
N VAL A 220 -21.52 -18.83 -13.36
CA VAL A 220 -21.23 -18.73 -14.79
C VAL A 220 -22.53 -18.90 -15.56
N GLU A 221 -22.87 -17.88 -16.34
CA GLU A 221 -23.98 -17.88 -17.29
C GLU A 221 -23.38 -17.79 -18.70
N GLY A 222 -23.95 -18.50 -19.67
CA GLY A 222 -23.39 -18.62 -21.00
C GLY A 222 -24.45 -18.53 -22.11
N PRO A 223 -24.02 -18.63 -23.38
CA PRO A 223 -24.90 -18.57 -24.52
C PRO A 223 -25.83 -19.80 -24.60
N PRO A 224 -26.84 -19.81 -25.50
CA PRO A 224 -27.65 -21.00 -25.76
C PRO A 224 -26.79 -22.24 -26.03
N GLY A 225 -27.11 -23.35 -25.36
CA GLY A 225 -26.25 -24.54 -25.37
C GLY A 225 -25.30 -24.63 -24.18
N PHE A 226 -25.19 -23.58 -23.35
CA PHE A 226 -24.56 -23.62 -22.04
C PHE A 226 -25.60 -23.64 -20.92
N VAL A 227 -25.50 -24.60 -20.00
CA VAL A 227 -26.30 -24.69 -18.78
C VAL A 227 -25.60 -23.86 -17.71
N ALA A 228 -26.30 -22.84 -17.18
CA ALA A 228 -25.77 -21.99 -16.12
C ALA A 228 -25.35 -22.82 -14.91
N ALA A 229 -24.23 -22.46 -14.31
CA ALA A 229 -23.63 -23.17 -13.20
C ALA A 229 -23.31 -22.20 -12.06
N GLN A 230 -23.52 -22.63 -10.82
CA GLN A 230 -23.25 -21.81 -9.63
C GLN A 230 -22.76 -22.70 -8.49
N THR A 231 -21.85 -22.16 -7.70
CA THR A 231 -21.48 -22.69 -6.38
C THR A 231 -21.42 -21.55 -5.37
N ASP A 232 -21.84 -21.79 -4.15
CA ASP A 232 -21.61 -20.92 -2.99
C ASP A 232 -20.46 -21.44 -2.11
N GLN A 233 -19.76 -22.48 -2.55
CA GLN A 233 -18.71 -23.14 -1.81
C GLN A 233 -17.33 -22.60 -2.20
N PHE A 234 -16.55 -22.18 -1.21
CA PHE A 234 -15.21 -21.64 -1.35
C PHE A 234 -14.26 -22.31 -0.35
N VAL A 235 -12.98 -22.41 -0.73
CA VAL A 235 -11.87 -22.59 0.20
C VAL A 235 -11.29 -21.21 0.48
N THR A 236 -11.39 -20.75 1.73
CA THR A 236 -10.99 -19.39 2.13
C THR A 236 -9.96 -19.45 3.25
N GLY A 237 -8.94 -18.62 3.14
CA GLY A 237 -7.90 -18.49 4.15
C GLY A 237 -7.32 -17.09 4.21
N GLY A 238 -6.69 -16.79 5.32
CA GLY A 238 -6.07 -15.49 5.56
C GLY A 238 -5.91 -15.25 7.05
N GLU A 239 -4.83 -14.58 7.41
CA GLU A 239 -4.47 -14.32 8.81
C GLU A 239 -4.86 -12.89 9.20
N LYS A 240 -5.63 -12.76 10.28
CA LYS A 240 -5.97 -11.46 10.86
C LYS A 240 -4.75 -10.92 11.57
N PHE A 241 -4.42 -9.66 11.32
CA PHE A 241 -3.33 -9.00 12.05
C PHE A 241 -3.72 -8.86 13.53
N ALA A 242 -3.06 -9.63 14.38
CA ALA A 242 -3.32 -9.67 15.82
C ALA A 242 -2.79 -8.44 16.59
N GLY A 243 -2.06 -7.54 15.92
CA GLY A 243 -1.44 -6.38 16.53
C GLY A 243 -2.33 -5.13 16.60
N THR A 244 -1.78 -4.04 17.12
CA THR A 244 -2.39 -2.71 17.07
C THR A 244 -1.96 -2.00 15.77
N PRO A 245 -2.86 -1.71 14.83
CA PRO A 245 -2.47 -1.13 13.55
C PRO A 245 -2.10 0.35 13.72
N PHE A 246 -0.86 0.71 13.38
CA PHE A 246 -0.41 2.11 13.28
C PHE A 246 0.80 2.23 12.35
N THR A 247 1.11 3.45 11.95
CA THR A 247 2.31 3.84 11.20
C THR A 247 3.04 4.96 11.94
N ILE A 248 4.37 4.96 11.88
CA ILE A 248 5.17 6.10 12.34
C ILE A 248 5.23 7.10 11.19
N GLY A 249 4.58 8.25 11.33
CA GLY A 249 4.58 9.29 10.30
C GLY A 249 5.86 10.11 10.31
N ARG A 250 6.38 10.47 11.49
CA ARG A 250 7.61 11.27 11.62
C ARG A 250 8.26 11.07 13.00
N THR A 251 9.57 10.92 13.01
CA THR A 251 10.41 10.99 14.22
C THR A 251 11.53 11.99 13.98
N THR A 252 11.38 13.18 14.56
CA THR A 252 12.33 14.29 14.41
C THR A 252 12.86 14.74 15.76
N TYR A 253 13.93 15.51 15.77
CA TYR A 253 14.37 16.19 16.98
C TYR A 253 14.64 17.67 16.75
N THR A 254 14.58 18.44 17.83
CA THR A 254 15.05 19.82 17.92
C THR A 254 16.09 19.88 19.03
N LYS A 255 17.20 20.58 18.80
CA LYS A 255 18.24 20.82 19.80
C LYS A 255 18.64 22.28 19.74
N ASP A 256 18.35 23.00 20.80
CA ASP A 256 18.58 24.44 20.89
C ASP A 256 19.27 24.82 22.20
N ALA A 257 20.12 25.85 22.15
CA ALA A 257 20.90 26.29 23.30
C ALA A 257 20.04 26.91 24.40
N VAL A 258 18.87 27.46 24.06
CA VAL A 258 17.96 28.14 25.00
C VAL A 258 16.90 27.18 25.52
N ASN A 259 16.28 26.43 24.60
CA ASN A 259 15.11 25.61 24.90
C ASN A 259 15.46 24.16 25.26
N GLY A 260 16.70 23.71 25.05
CA GLY A 260 17.13 22.34 25.28
C GLY A 260 16.87 21.43 24.07
N ALA A 261 16.89 20.11 24.30
CA ALA A 261 16.76 19.13 23.24
C ALA A 261 15.52 18.23 23.42
N PHE A 262 14.77 18.03 22.34
CA PHE A 262 13.53 17.26 22.34
C PHE A 262 13.42 16.38 21.11
N ALA A 263 13.00 15.14 21.32
CA ALA A 263 12.52 14.26 20.28
C ALA A 263 11.00 14.41 20.13
N GLU A 264 10.52 14.36 18.90
CA GLU A 264 9.14 14.59 18.50
C GLU A 264 8.66 13.41 17.67
N VAL A 265 7.58 12.77 18.11
CA VAL A 265 7.10 11.51 17.56
C VAL A 265 5.67 11.69 17.10
N PHE A 266 5.44 11.51 15.80
CA PHE A 266 4.15 11.58 15.14
C PHE A 266 3.76 10.18 14.66
N VAL A 267 2.61 9.71 15.11
CA VAL A 267 2.08 8.37 14.79
C VAL A 267 0.65 8.52 14.30
N THR A 268 0.26 7.69 13.34
CA THR A 268 -1.10 7.69 12.79
C THR A 268 -1.64 6.26 12.85
N GLU A 269 -2.83 6.09 13.43
CA GLU A 269 -3.60 4.86 13.26
C GLU A 269 -4.45 4.96 11.98
N PRO A 270 -4.76 3.84 11.32
CA PRO A 270 -5.57 3.88 10.10
C PRO A 270 -7.07 4.06 10.42
N ALA A 271 -7.80 4.72 9.51
CA ALA A 271 -9.25 4.88 9.61
C ALA A 271 -10.00 3.53 9.40
N PRO A 272 -11.19 3.32 9.98
CA PRO A 272 -11.83 4.19 10.98
C PRO A 272 -11.12 4.11 12.34
N ILE A 273 -11.35 5.14 13.18
CA ILE A 273 -10.86 5.23 14.55
C ILE A 273 -11.16 3.94 15.31
N THR A 274 -10.13 3.33 15.90
CA THR A 274 -10.30 2.12 16.71
C THR A 274 -10.37 2.52 18.20
N PRO A 275 -11.49 2.25 18.90
CA PRO A 275 -11.63 2.57 20.33
C PRO A 275 -10.57 1.86 21.17
N GLY A 276 -10.03 2.54 22.18
CA GLY A 276 -9.10 1.94 23.14
C GLY A 276 -7.64 1.79 22.68
N VAL A 277 -7.29 2.19 21.45
CA VAL A 277 -5.89 2.26 21.01
C VAL A 277 -5.09 3.23 21.88
N GLN A 278 -3.96 2.74 22.38
CA GLN A 278 -2.98 3.48 23.15
C GLN A 278 -1.62 3.36 22.47
N ILE A 279 -1.01 4.50 22.14
CA ILE A 279 0.36 4.53 21.62
C ILE A 279 1.29 5.10 22.68
N SER A 280 2.46 4.50 22.82
CA SER A 280 3.56 5.01 23.63
C SER A 280 4.84 5.02 22.80
N ALA A 281 5.75 5.93 23.12
CA ALA A 281 7.08 5.95 22.52
C ALA A 281 8.15 6.02 23.60
N ARG A 282 9.29 5.42 23.31
CA ARG A 282 10.49 5.47 24.12
C ARG A 282 11.64 6.01 23.28
N VAL A 283 12.23 7.09 23.77
CA VAL A 283 13.40 7.74 23.21
C VAL A 283 14.51 7.57 24.24
N ARG A 284 15.57 6.82 23.95
CA ARG A 284 16.65 6.63 24.94
C ARG A 284 17.40 7.95 25.14
N PRO A 285 17.81 8.33 26.37
CA PRO A 285 17.71 7.57 27.62
C PRO A 285 16.37 7.73 28.37
N ALA A 286 15.46 8.59 27.92
CA ALA A 286 14.19 8.86 28.59
C ALA A 286 13.31 7.60 28.76
N PRO A 287 12.53 7.51 29.86
CA PRO A 287 11.47 6.52 30.00
C PRO A 287 10.45 6.61 28.86
N GLY A 288 9.81 5.48 28.54
CA GLY A 288 8.71 5.49 27.58
C GLY A 288 7.49 6.24 28.15
N ALA A 289 6.82 7.05 27.33
CA ALA A 289 5.60 7.75 27.71
C ALA A 289 4.49 7.56 26.67
N ARG A 290 3.24 7.71 27.10
CA ARG A 290 2.08 7.69 26.20
C ARG A 290 2.07 8.94 25.32
N LEU A 291 1.71 8.74 24.06
CA LEU A 291 1.44 9.84 23.13
C LEU A 291 0.04 10.40 23.37
N THR A 292 -0.12 11.70 23.16
CA THR A 292 -1.42 12.38 23.19
C THR A 292 -2.14 12.15 21.88
N ARG A 293 -3.39 11.69 21.95
CA ARG A 293 -4.24 11.40 20.79
C ARG A 293 -5.06 12.63 20.37
N SER A 294 -5.18 12.85 19.07
CA SER A 294 -6.08 13.81 18.43
C SER A 294 -6.62 13.22 17.13
N GLY A 295 -7.88 12.75 17.17
CA GLY A 295 -8.45 11.96 16.07
C GLY A 295 -7.67 10.67 15.82
N LEU A 296 -7.23 10.45 14.58
CA LEU A 296 -6.36 9.34 14.16
C LEU A 296 -4.87 9.57 14.50
N GLY A 297 -4.49 10.80 14.83
CA GLY A 297 -3.12 11.18 15.08
C GLY A 297 -2.72 11.06 16.54
N PHE A 298 -1.45 10.76 16.77
CA PHE A 298 -0.81 10.73 18.09
C PHE A 298 0.49 11.52 18.04
N PHE A 299 0.73 12.32 19.08
CA PHE A 299 1.93 13.14 19.22
C PHE A 299 2.56 12.98 20.60
N GLY A 300 3.90 12.98 20.65
CA GLY A 300 4.63 13.10 21.89
C GLY A 300 5.95 13.85 21.70
N ARG A 301 6.34 14.56 22.76
CA ARG A 301 7.58 15.32 22.83
C ARG A 301 8.36 14.87 24.06
N PHE A 302 9.62 14.48 23.84
CA PHE A 302 10.45 13.80 24.85
C PHE A 302 11.75 14.57 25.03
N PRO A 303 12.03 15.12 26.22
CA PRO A 303 13.33 15.74 26.48
C PRO A 303 14.44 14.68 26.45
N PHE A 304 15.62 15.08 25.98
CA PHE A 304 16.84 14.27 26.09
C PHE A 304 18.05 15.17 26.35
N ASP A 305 19.08 14.60 26.96
CA ASP A 305 20.30 15.33 27.29
C ASP A 305 21.51 14.81 26.48
N GLY A 306 22.37 15.73 26.06
CA GLY A 306 23.63 15.40 25.42
C GLY A 306 23.51 14.87 23.99
N VAL A 307 23.71 13.56 23.82
CA VAL A 307 23.79 12.88 22.52
C VAL A 307 22.39 12.68 21.95
N VAL A 308 22.23 12.99 20.66
CA VAL A 308 20.98 12.75 19.95
C VAL A 308 20.70 11.25 19.93
N PRO A 309 19.49 10.81 20.34
CA PRO A 309 19.10 9.40 20.25
C PRO A 309 19.25 8.91 18.80
N ASP A 310 19.54 7.64 18.59
CA ASP A 310 19.62 7.06 17.25
C ASP A 310 18.24 6.63 16.74
N GLN A 311 17.38 6.20 17.65
CA GLN A 311 16.09 5.59 17.31
C GLN A 311 15.00 5.86 18.36
N VAL A 312 13.76 5.87 17.89
CA VAL A 312 12.55 5.83 18.71
C VAL A 312 11.93 4.44 18.62
N VAL A 313 11.52 3.88 19.77
CA VAL A 313 10.71 2.66 19.83
C VAL A 313 9.28 3.04 20.14
N VAL A 314 8.36 2.79 19.22
CA VAL A 314 6.92 3.06 19.37
C VAL A 314 6.19 1.76 19.63
N THR A 315 5.35 1.73 20.67
CA THR A 315 4.53 0.57 21.03
C THR A 315 3.06 0.97 21.03
N GLY A 316 2.28 0.29 20.18
CA GLY A 316 0.82 0.36 20.16
C GLY A 316 0.20 -0.78 20.95
N ARG A 317 -0.86 -0.48 21.69
CA ARG A 317 -1.62 -1.43 22.50
C ARG A 317 -3.12 -1.20 22.32
N ILE A 318 -3.88 -2.29 22.27
CA ILE A 318 -5.32 -2.31 22.42
C ILE A 318 -5.69 -3.59 23.18
N ASN A 319 -6.70 -3.50 24.06
CA ASN A 319 -7.11 -4.65 24.88
C ASN A 319 -7.52 -5.83 23.99
N GLY A 320 -7.00 -7.02 24.28
CA GLY A 320 -7.29 -8.24 23.51
C GLY A 320 -6.42 -8.45 22.26
N ALA A 321 -5.55 -7.50 21.91
CA ALA A 321 -4.59 -7.64 20.82
C ALA A 321 -3.15 -7.75 21.32
N GLN A 322 -2.27 -8.23 20.45
CA GLN A 322 -0.83 -8.20 20.65
C GLN A 322 -0.30 -6.76 20.56
N ASN A 323 0.81 -6.51 21.24
CA ASN A 323 1.50 -5.24 21.12
C ASN A 323 2.19 -5.16 19.76
N THR A 324 2.00 -4.04 19.05
CA THR A 324 2.78 -3.74 17.85
C THR A 324 3.94 -2.84 18.23
N VAL A 325 5.16 -3.24 17.91
CA VAL A 325 6.38 -2.49 18.22
C VAL A 325 7.07 -2.11 16.92
N LEU A 326 7.17 -0.81 16.66
CA LEU A 326 7.90 -0.26 15.52
C LEU A 326 9.10 0.54 15.99
N LYS A 327 10.15 0.58 15.17
CA LYS A 327 11.35 1.34 15.45
C LYS A 327 11.65 2.26 14.26
N GLN A 328 11.98 3.52 14.52
CA GLN A 328 12.27 4.50 13.48
C GLN A 328 13.46 5.37 13.90
N THR A 329 14.39 5.59 12.97
CA THR A 329 15.51 6.52 13.16
C THR A 329 15.00 7.94 13.39
N ILE A 330 15.64 8.67 14.29
CA ILE A 330 15.32 10.07 14.53
C ILE A 330 16.31 10.97 13.80
N VAL A 331 15.80 12.01 13.15
CA VAL A 331 16.59 12.95 12.33
C VAL A 331 16.24 14.40 12.68
N ASP A 332 17.10 15.34 12.30
CA ASP A 332 16.78 16.76 12.41
C ASP A 332 15.77 17.19 11.33
N VAL A 333 15.19 18.37 11.50
CA VAL A 333 14.33 19.03 10.50
C VAL A 333 15.16 20.06 9.77
N VAL A 334 15.28 19.90 8.45
CA VAL A 334 15.87 20.93 7.58
C VAL A 334 14.77 21.87 7.09
N THR A 335 14.99 23.17 7.21
CA THR A 335 14.11 24.20 6.66
C THR A 335 14.89 25.04 5.66
N ILE A 336 14.51 24.99 4.39
CA ILE A 336 15.06 25.87 3.35
C ILE A 336 14.30 27.20 3.42
N THR A 337 14.98 28.27 3.81
CA THR A 337 14.40 29.60 3.94
C THR A 337 14.50 30.42 2.65
N LYS A 338 15.42 30.04 1.75
CA LYS A 338 15.62 30.70 0.45
C LYS A 338 16.12 29.72 -0.60
N ALA A 339 15.52 29.77 -1.79
CA ALA A 339 16.01 29.14 -3.01
C ALA A 339 15.66 30.04 -4.21
N GLN A 340 16.64 30.83 -4.68
CA GLN A 340 16.42 31.84 -5.72
C GLN A 340 17.47 31.75 -6.81
N TYR A 341 17.05 31.83 -8.07
CA TYR A 341 17.96 31.82 -9.21
C TYR A 341 17.82 33.13 -9.99
N SER A 342 18.90 33.90 -10.16
CA SER A 342 18.91 35.06 -11.05
C SER A 342 19.38 34.66 -12.45
N VAL A 343 18.55 34.96 -13.44
CA VAL A 343 18.83 34.65 -14.86
C VAL A 343 19.98 35.52 -15.36
N GLY A 344 19.95 36.82 -15.09
CA GLY A 344 20.97 37.77 -15.56
C GLY A 344 22.39 37.42 -15.12
N THR A 345 22.56 36.87 -13.91
CA THR A 345 23.88 36.51 -13.36
C THR A 345 24.14 35.00 -13.30
N GLN A 346 23.20 34.16 -13.76
CA GLN A 346 23.31 32.70 -13.70
C GLN A 346 23.71 32.19 -12.30
N THR A 347 23.04 32.74 -11.29
CA THR A 347 23.43 32.56 -9.88
C THR A 347 22.28 31.98 -9.08
N LEU A 348 22.55 30.88 -8.38
CA LEU A 348 21.62 30.23 -7.44
C LEU A 348 22.00 30.61 -6.01
N THR A 349 21.05 31.17 -5.25
CA THR A 349 21.22 31.51 -3.83
C THR A 349 20.35 30.61 -2.98
N ILE A 350 20.97 29.93 -2.01
CA ILE A 350 20.29 29.00 -1.08
C ILE A 350 20.60 29.39 0.35
N ALA A 351 19.57 29.40 1.19
CA ALA A 351 19.70 29.50 2.64
C ALA A 351 18.84 28.42 3.31
N ALA A 352 19.39 27.74 4.30
CA ALA A 352 18.70 26.70 5.04
C ALA A 352 19.22 26.57 6.48
N VAL A 353 18.35 26.10 7.38
CA VAL A 353 18.66 25.85 8.79
C VAL A 353 18.25 24.43 9.17
N SER A 354 18.88 23.91 10.23
CA SER A 354 18.48 22.68 10.91
C SER A 354 17.77 23.02 12.23
N SER A 355 16.89 22.14 12.69
CA SER A 355 16.35 22.17 14.06
C SER A 355 17.39 21.84 15.14
N ASP A 356 18.59 21.39 14.77
CA ASP A 356 19.75 21.32 15.65
C ASP A 356 20.62 22.58 15.47
N SER A 357 20.46 23.56 16.36
CA SER A 357 21.22 24.81 16.32
C SER A 357 22.54 24.75 17.12
N VAL A 358 22.88 23.58 17.69
CA VAL A 358 23.98 23.44 18.67
C VAL A 358 25.07 22.48 18.19
N GLY A 359 24.71 21.41 17.47
CA GLY A 359 25.65 20.39 17.03
C GLY A 359 26.57 20.86 15.88
N PRO A 360 27.80 20.32 15.78
CA PRO A 360 28.62 20.50 14.58
C PRO A 360 27.98 19.70 13.44
N LEU A 361 27.05 20.32 12.72
CA LEU A 361 26.41 19.73 11.55
C LEU A 361 26.77 20.48 10.28
N THR A 362 26.60 19.79 9.15
CA THR A 362 26.76 20.38 7.84
C THR A 362 25.46 20.24 7.06
N LEU A 363 25.10 21.29 6.33
CA LEU A 363 24.00 21.26 5.37
C LEU A 363 24.60 21.23 3.97
N ARG A 364 24.11 20.33 3.12
CA ARG A 364 24.56 20.18 1.74
C ARG A 364 23.40 20.28 0.76
N ALA A 365 23.56 21.09 -0.28
CA ALA A 365 22.57 21.29 -1.33
C ALA A 365 22.82 20.43 -2.57
N PHE A 366 21.74 20.01 -3.22
CA PHE A 366 21.66 19.17 -4.41
C PHE A 366 20.56 19.71 -5.35
N GLY A 367 20.52 19.23 -6.59
CA GLY A 367 19.37 19.45 -7.50
C GLY A 367 19.66 20.20 -8.80
N TRP A 368 20.93 20.48 -9.14
CA TRP A 368 21.27 21.08 -10.44
C TRP A 368 22.42 20.34 -11.15
N PRO A 369 22.39 20.25 -12.49
CA PRO A 369 23.37 19.50 -13.26
C PRO A 369 24.67 20.30 -13.41
N GLN A 370 25.65 20.04 -12.55
CA GLN A 370 27.07 20.23 -12.85
C GLN A 370 27.89 19.03 -12.38
N ALA A 371 28.80 18.58 -13.25
CA ALA A 371 29.55 17.32 -13.12
C ALA A 371 30.51 17.23 -11.91
N THR A 372 30.67 18.30 -11.12
CA THR A 372 31.63 18.40 -9.99
C THR A 372 30.98 18.50 -8.61
N GLN A 373 29.66 18.43 -8.47
CA GLN A 373 28.98 18.86 -7.23
C GLN A 373 27.89 17.91 -6.71
N ALA A 374 28.28 16.71 -6.29
CA ALA A 374 27.48 15.95 -5.34
C ALA A 374 27.54 16.64 -3.95
N GLY A 375 26.49 17.37 -3.57
CA GLY A 375 26.29 17.89 -2.22
C GLY A 375 27.19 19.07 -1.83
N GLN A 376 26.84 20.28 -2.26
CA GLN A 376 27.59 21.50 -1.91
C GLN A 376 27.31 21.98 -0.50
N LEU A 377 28.36 22.29 0.25
CA LEU A 377 28.24 22.82 1.61
C LEU A 377 27.56 24.19 1.60
N LEU A 378 26.55 24.37 2.45
CA LEU A 378 25.93 25.66 2.71
C LEU A 378 26.64 26.40 3.85
N ASN A 379 26.54 27.72 3.81
CA ASN A 379 26.92 28.59 4.91
C ASN A 379 26.10 28.25 6.17
N ALA A 380 26.76 28.27 7.33
CA ALA A 380 26.14 27.94 8.60
C ALA A 380 25.08 28.97 9.02
N GLY A 381 24.18 28.57 9.92
CA GLY A 381 23.23 29.48 10.57
C GLY A 381 22.17 30.08 9.65
N GLY A 382 21.93 29.50 8.47
CA GLY A 382 20.92 30.01 7.53
C GLY A 382 21.37 31.23 6.72
N ALA A 383 22.67 31.49 6.64
CA ALA A 383 23.19 32.53 5.77
C ALA A 383 23.09 32.13 4.28
N ASP A 384 22.92 33.14 3.42
CA ASP A 384 22.89 32.95 1.98
C ASP A 384 24.19 32.30 1.49
N THR A 385 24.04 31.22 0.72
CA THR A 385 25.12 30.58 -0.02
C THR A 385 24.89 30.80 -1.50
N VAL A 386 25.89 31.34 -2.18
CA VAL A 386 25.77 31.78 -3.58
C VAL A 386 26.57 30.84 -4.47
N PHE A 387 25.88 30.22 -5.43
CA PHE A 387 26.44 29.34 -6.45
C PHE A 387 26.40 30.05 -7.80
N ALA A 388 27.55 30.49 -8.28
CA ALA A 388 27.69 31.12 -9.58
C ALA A 388 27.88 30.08 -10.71
N GLY A 389 27.61 30.49 -11.95
CA GLY A 389 27.85 29.66 -13.13
C GLY A 389 26.89 28.48 -13.24
N VAL A 390 25.68 28.62 -12.69
CA VAL A 390 24.59 27.64 -12.83
C VAL A 390 23.87 27.98 -14.15
N PRO A 391 24.08 27.21 -15.24
CA PRO A 391 23.70 27.67 -16.59
C PRO A 391 22.19 27.68 -16.83
N ILE A 392 21.43 26.89 -16.07
CA ILE A 392 19.99 26.74 -16.19
C ILE A 392 19.41 26.70 -14.78
N ALA A 393 18.27 27.37 -14.59
CA ALA A 393 17.52 27.33 -13.34
C ALA A 393 17.09 25.88 -13.03
N PRO A 394 17.47 25.29 -11.88
CA PRO A 394 16.90 24.03 -11.45
C PRO A 394 15.45 24.22 -11.03
N ALA A 395 14.62 23.18 -11.18
CA ALA A 395 13.21 23.24 -10.76
C ALA A 395 13.08 23.30 -9.23
N SER A 396 13.97 22.62 -8.52
CA SER A 396 14.02 22.59 -7.06
C SER A 396 15.45 22.38 -6.57
N VAL A 397 15.67 22.67 -5.29
CA VAL A 397 16.89 22.31 -4.56
C VAL A 397 16.52 21.41 -3.40
N GLU A 398 17.34 20.38 -3.16
CA GLU A 398 17.26 19.53 -1.98
C GLU A 398 18.42 19.90 -1.05
N VAL A 399 18.15 20.11 0.24
CA VAL A 399 19.17 20.31 1.26
C VAL A 399 19.12 19.15 2.23
N ARG A 400 20.28 18.51 2.47
CA ARG A 400 20.46 17.41 3.42
C ARG A 400 21.36 17.83 4.56
N SER A 401 21.00 17.42 5.77
CA SER A 401 21.81 17.57 6.97
C SER A 401 22.67 16.33 7.21
N SER A 402 23.86 16.52 7.78
CA SER A 402 24.68 15.40 8.28
C SER A 402 24.03 14.63 9.43
N MET A 403 22.93 15.14 9.99
CA MET A 403 22.11 14.47 11.02
C MET A 403 20.91 13.72 10.42
N GLY A 404 20.85 13.59 9.09
CA GLY A 404 19.89 12.75 8.37
C GLY A 404 18.64 13.48 7.88
N GLY A 405 18.36 14.68 8.38
CA GLY A 405 17.26 15.51 7.93
C GLY A 405 17.44 15.98 6.50
N SER A 406 16.33 16.17 5.79
CA SER A 406 16.35 16.74 4.44
C SER A 406 15.09 17.55 4.16
N SER A 407 15.19 18.44 3.17
CA SER A 407 14.07 19.25 2.70
C SER A 407 14.28 19.61 1.25
N THR A 408 13.18 19.83 0.52
CA THR A 408 13.20 20.22 -0.89
C THR A 408 12.34 21.46 -1.08
N LEU A 409 12.84 22.44 -1.82
CA LEU A 409 12.12 23.69 -2.11
C LEU A 409 12.20 24.02 -3.61
N ALA A 410 11.08 24.43 -4.19
CA ALA A 410 11.04 24.92 -5.56
C ALA A 410 11.84 26.23 -5.69
N VAL A 411 12.61 26.37 -6.78
CA VAL A 411 13.43 27.56 -6.98
C VAL A 411 12.58 28.70 -7.55
N THR A 412 12.67 29.86 -6.91
CA THR A 412 12.08 31.09 -7.45
C THR A 412 13.02 31.71 -8.47
N VAL A 413 12.56 31.89 -9.70
CA VAL A 413 13.34 32.53 -10.77
C VAL A 413 13.18 34.04 -10.66
N LEU A 414 14.30 34.73 -10.53
CA LEU A 414 14.43 36.17 -10.56
C LEU A 414 14.97 36.62 -11.92
N PRO A 415 14.59 37.81 -12.40
CA PRO A 415 15.11 38.36 -13.65
C PRO A 415 16.64 38.46 -13.69
#